data_AF-A0A8T4Q250-F1
#
_entry.id   AF-A0A8T4Q250-F1
#
_cell.length_a   1.000
_cell.length_b   1.000
_cell.length_c   1.000
_cell.angle_alpha   90.00
_cell.angle_beta   90.00
_cell.angle_gamma   90.00
#
_symmetry.space_group_name_H-M   'P 1'
#
loop_
_entity.id
_entity.type
_entity.pdbx_description
1 polymer ?
#
loop_
_entity_poly.entity_id
_entity_poly.type
_entity_poly.pdbx_seq_one_letter_code
_entity_poly.pdbx_strand_id
1 'polypeptide(L)'
;MDEYDKKIASMLVVIIGLIIVGTVFYHSAEGWRWLDAFYFSATTLTTVGFGDLHPTTDISKIFTVFYILFGVGVLLYSLTLFGSHYIEDHMPNFRKTIFSKLDKEQLMGFLKKSPKKNDYDEDIQLSYSATRAKKMNKGK
;
A
#
# COMPACT_ATOMS: atom_id res chain seq x y z
N MET A 1 -18.02 -23.84 5.89
CA MET A 1 -17.40 -22.67 5.23
C MET A 1 -16.82 -21.83 6.32
N ASP A 2 -15.50 -21.89 6.40
CA ASP A 2 -14.74 -21.26 7.45
C ASP A 2 -14.80 -19.74 7.29
N GLU A 3 -14.48 -18.99 8.33
CA GLU A 3 -14.56 -17.52 8.30
C GLU A 3 -13.68 -16.93 7.19
N TYR A 4 -12.55 -17.58 6.89
CA TYR A 4 -11.66 -17.25 5.78
C TYR A 4 -12.31 -17.44 4.41
N ASP A 5 -12.98 -18.57 4.19
CA ASP A 5 -13.66 -18.86 2.91
C ASP A 5 -14.67 -17.76 2.58
N LYS A 6 -15.44 -17.32 3.58
CA LYS A 6 -16.45 -16.26 3.41
C LYS A 6 -15.81 -14.92 3.07
N LYS A 7 -14.70 -14.57 3.72
CA LYS A 7 -13.95 -13.34 3.43
C LYS A 7 -13.35 -13.37 2.02
N ILE A 8 -12.75 -14.50 1.63
CA ILE A 8 -12.21 -14.70 0.29
C ILE A 8 -13.31 -14.59 -0.77
N ALA A 9 -14.44 -15.29 -0.57
CA ALA A 9 -15.58 -15.22 -1.47
C ALA A 9 -16.14 -13.78 -1.59
N SER A 10 -16.27 -13.07 -0.46
CA SER A 10 -16.69 -11.66 -0.45
C SER A 10 -15.73 -10.78 -1.25
N MET A 11 -14.42 -10.99 -1.16
CA MET A 11 -13.44 -10.20 -1.91
C MET A 11 -13.52 -10.50 -3.42
N LEU A 12 -13.69 -11.75 -3.80
CA LEU A 12 -13.91 -12.13 -5.21
C LEU A 12 -15.16 -11.47 -5.78
N VAL A 13 -16.26 -11.45 -5.03
CA VAL A 13 -17.50 -10.76 -5.43
C VAL A 13 -17.26 -9.27 -5.62
N VAL A 14 -16.52 -8.62 -4.72
CA VAL A 14 -16.17 -7.19 -4.85
C VAL A 14 -15.30 -6.93 -6.07
N ILE A 15 -14.29 -7.77 -6.33
CA ILE A 15 -13.41 -7.64 -7.50
C ILE A 15 -14.21 -7.79 -8.79
N ILE A 16 -15.05 -8.82 -8.90
CA ILE A 16 -15.93 -9.03 -10.06
C ILE A 16 -16.88 -7.84 -10.22
N GLY A 17 -17.45 -7.35 -9.11
CA GLY A 17 -18.31 -6.16 -9.11
C GLY A 17 -17.59 -4.91 -9.64
N LEU A 18 -16.36 -4.66 -9.20
CA LEU A 18 -15.54 -3.54 -9.70
C LEU A 18 -15.28 -3.68 -11.20
N ILE A 19 -14.92 -4.88 -11.68
CA ILE A 19 -14.69 -5.13 -13.11
C ILE A 19 -15.96 -4.86 -13.91
N ILE A 20 -17.13 -5.31 -13.45
CA ILE A 20 -18.42 -5.08 -14.13
C ILE A 20 -18.74 -3.58 -14.16
N VAL A 21 -18.61 -2.88 -13.03
CA VAL A 21 -18.86 -1.43 -12.94
C VAL A 21 -17.92 -0.66 -13.88
N GLY A 22 -16.63 -0.97 -13.88
CA GLY A 22 -15.67 -0.40 -14.81
C GLY A 22 -16.05 -0.69 -16.26
N THR A 23 -16.40 -1.93 -16.58
CA THR A 23 -16.76 -2.36 -17.95
C THR A 23 -17.95 -1.58 -18.48
N VAL A 24 -19.02 -1.48 -17.68
CA VAL A 24 -20.24 -0.73 -18.07
C VAL A 24 -19.91 0.75 -18.24
N PHE A 25 -19.13 1.33 -17.33
CA PHE A 25 -18.74 2.73 -17.40
C PHE A 25 -17.91 3.04 -18.66
N TYR A 26 -16.83 2.30 -18.91
CA TYR A 26 -15.96 2.56 -20.07
C TYR A 26 -16.64 2.24 -21.40
N HIS A 27 -17.51 1.22 -21.45
CA HIS A 27 -18.35 0.98 -22.62
C HIS A 27 -19.22 2.21 -22.95
N SER A 28 -19.86 2.80 -21.94
CA SER A 28 -20.74 3.95 -22.13
C SER A 28 -20.00 5.28 -22.34
N ALA A 29 -18.89 5.50 -21.65
CA ALA A 29 -18.19 6.79 -21.64
C ALA A 29 -17.19 6.92 -22.80
N GLU A 30 -16.53 5.83 -23.19
CA GLU A 30 -15.52 5.81 -24.25
C GLU A 30 -16.02 5.16 -25.55
N GLY A 31 -17.21 4.54 -25.54
CA GLY A 31 -17.78 3.88 -26.72
C GLY A 31 -17.05 2.60 -27.13
N TRP A 32 -16.19 2.05 -26.27
CA TRP A 32 -15.45 0.83 -26.54
C TRP A 32 -16.35 -0.39 -26.63
N ARG A 33 -15.93 -1.45 -27.31
CA ARG A 33 -16.68 -2.72 -27.30
C ARG A 33 -16.67 -3.30 -25.88
N TRP A 34 -17.71 -4.07 -25.52
CA TRP A 34 -17.81 -4.72 -24.21
C TRP A 34 -16.54 -5.48 -23.79
N LEU A 35 -15.93 -6.20 -24.73
CA LEU A 35 -14.70 -6.95 -24.48
C LEU A 35 -13.50 -6.04 -24.20
N ASP A 36 -13.38 -4.94 -24.95
CA ASP A 36 -12.29 -3.97 -24.80
C ASP A 36 -12.41 -3.21 -23.46
N ALA A 37 -13.65 -2.84 -23.08
CA ALA A 37 -13.94 -2.23 -21.79
C ALA A 37 -13.70 -3.19 -20.61
N PHE A 38 -14.06 -4.47 -20.77
CA PHE A 38 -13.76 -5.51 -19.78
C PHE A 38 -12.27 -5.72 -19.62
N TYR A 39 -11.56 -5.85 -20.75
CA TYR A 39 -10.12 -5.99 -20.79
C TYR A 39 -9.45 -4.81 -20.10
N PHE A 40 -9.79 -3.57 -20.46
CA PHE A 40 -9.23 -2.37 -19.80
C PHE A 40 -9.52 -2.35 -18.30
N SER A 41 -10.75 -2.68 -17.89
CA SER A 41 -11.15 -2.70 -16.48
C SER A 41 -10.34 -3.72 -15.68
N ALA A 42 -10.12 -4.91 -16.24
CA ALA A 42 -9.35 -5.99 -15.61
C ALA A 42 -7.85 -5.69 -15.56
N THR A 43 -7.25 -5.18 -16.65
CA THR A 43 -5.82 -4.86 -16.70
C THR A 43 -5.47 -3.63 -15.86
N THR A 44 -6.38 -2.66 -15.77
CA THR A 44 -6.25 -1.50 -14.88
C THR A 44 -6.36 -1.92 -13.42
N LEU A 45 -7.36 -2.76 -13.09
CA LEU A 45 -7.55 -3.24 -11.73
C LEU A 45 -6.31 -4.03 -11.26
N THR A 46 -5.85 -4.99 -12.06
CA THR A 46 -4.66 -5.80 -11.77
C THR A 46 -3.33 -5.05 -11.88
N THR A 47 -3.35 -3.74 -12.15
CA THR A 47 -2.17 -2.87 -12.32
C THR A 47 -1.22 -3.28 -13.45
N VAL A 48 -1.67 -4.14 -14.36
CA VAL A 48 -0.88 -4.54 -15.55
C VAL A 48 -0.77 -3.36 -16.52
N GLY A 49 -1.90 -2.72 -16.83
CA GLY A 49 -1.96 -1.46 -17.57
C GLY A 49 -1.13 -1.40 -18.85
N PHE A 50 -1.43 -2.25 -19.85
CA PHE A 50 -0.67 -2.30 -21.11
C PHE A 50 -0.62 -0.96 -21.88
N GLY A 51 -1.57 -0.06 -21.66
CA GLY A 51 -1.60 1.29 -22.24
C GLY A 51 -2.08 1.37 -23.69
N ASP A 52 -2.45 0.23 -24.27
CA ASP A 52 -3.08 0.10 -25.59
C ASP A 52 -4.47 0.75 -25.64
N LEU A 53 -5.23 0.66 -24.55
CA LEU A 53 -6.45 1.42 -24.30
C LEU A 53 -6.22 2.39 -23.15
N HIS A 54 -6.73 3.62 -23.28
CA HIS A 54 -6.65 4.64 -22.23
C HIS A 54 -7.82 5.62 -22.34
N PRO A 55 -8.34 6.13 -21.20
CA PRO A 55 -9.45 7.07 -21.16
C PRO A 55 -9.11 8.36 -21.91
N THR A 56 -9.92 8.71 -22.91
CA THR A 56 -9.73 9.91 -23.74
C THR A 56 -10.53 11.11 -23.22
N THR A 57 -11.70 10.86 -22.63
CA THR A 57 -12.58 11.90 -22.08
C THR A 57 -12.17 12.33 -20.67
N ASP A 58 -12.49 13.57 -20.29
CA ASP A 58 -12.13 14.06 -18.95
C ASP A 58 -12.91 13.35 -17.84
N ILE A 59 -14.16 12.98 -18.12
CA ILE A 59 -14.99 12.24 -17.17
C ILE A 59 -14.46 10.83 -16.92
N SER A 60 -13.97 10.14 -17.97
CA SER A 60 -13.41 8.81 -17.81
C SER A 60 -12.07 8.85 -17.09
N LYS A 61 -11.22 9.84 -17.35
CA LYS A 61 -9.97 10.05 -16.58
C LYS A 61 -10.24 10.22 -15.09
N ILE A 62 -11.20 11.07 -14.72
CA ILE A 62 -11.57 11.30 -13.32
C ILE A 62 -12.10 9.99 -12.70
N PHE A 63 -12.98 9.27 -13.41
CA PHE A 63 -13.46 7.97 -12.96
C PHE A 63 -12.30 6.98 -12.76
N THR A 64 -11.37 6.90 -13.72
CA THR A 64 -10.20 6.01 -13.66
C THR A 64 -9.34 6.29 -12.43
N VAL A 65 -9.15 7.55 -12.03
CA VAL A 65 -8.42 7.90 -10.79
C VAL A 65 -9.07 7.25 -9.58
N PHE A 66 -10.38 7.43 -9.39
CA PHE A 66 -11.09 6.81 -8.26
C PHE A 66 -11.12 5.28 -8.37
N TYR A 67 -11.36 4.76 -9.58
CA TYR A 67 -11.40 3.33 -9.86
C TYR A 67 -10.10 2.63 -9.45
N ILE A 68 -8.94 3.22 -9.79
CA ILE A 68 -7.63 2.68 -9.41
C ILE A 68 -7.41 2.77 -7.89
N LEU A 69 -7.77 3.90 -7.25
CA LEU A 69 -7.59 4.06 -5.80
C LEU A 69 -8.34 2.98 -5.01
N PHE A 70 -9.60 2.72 -5.36
CA PHE A 70 -10.37 1.64 -4.74
C PHE A 70 -9.86 0.26 -5.15
N GLY A 71 -9.56 0.09 -6.44
CA GLY A 71 -9.15 -1.18 -7.01
C GLY A 71 -7.85 -1.74 -6.43
N VAL A 72 -6.82 -0.89 -6.33
CA VAL A 72 -5.52 -1.27 -5.74
C VAL A 72 -5.68 -1.64 -4.27
N GLY A 73 -6.47 -0.87 -3.51
CA GLY A 73 -6.73 -1.18 -2.10
C GLY A 73 -7.36 -2.57 -1.90
N VAL A 74 -8.39 -2.89 -2.70
CA VAL A 74 -9.06 -4.19 -2.67
C VAL A 74 -8.10 -5.32 -3.07
N LEU A 75 -7.28 -5.12 -4.12
CA LEU A 75 -6.33 -6.13 -4.57
C LEU A 75 -5.23 -6.43 -3.56
N LEU A 76 -4.63 -5.40 -2.96
CA LEU A 76 -3.60 -5.56 -1.93
C LEU A 76 -4.13 -6.29 -0.69
N TYR A 77 -5.35 -5.92 -0.27
CA TYR A 77 -6.00 -6.59 0.85
C TYR A 77 -6.30 -8.06 0.54
N SER A 78 -6.82 -8.34 -0.66
CA SER A 78 -7.07 -9.69 -1.14
C SER A 78 -5.79 -10.55 -1.13
N LEU A 79 -4.68 -10.02 -1.66
CA LEU A 79 -3.39 -10.71 -1.67
C LEU A 79 -2.89 -11.06 -0.27
N THR A 80 -3.09 -10.16 0.70
CA THR A 80 -2.69 -10.39 2.10
C THR A 80 -3.52 -11.52 2.74
N LEU A 81 -4.82 -11.56 2.45
CA LEU A 81 -5.71 -12.60 2.95
C LEU A 81 -5.35 -13.97 2.38
N PHE A 82 -5.12 -14.05 1.06
CA PHE A 82 -4.65 -15.28 0.40
C PHE A 82 -3.28 -15.73 0.93
N GLY A 83 -2.33 -14.79 1.07
CA GLY A 83 -1.00 -15.09 1.59
C GLY A 83 -1.05 -15.63 3.02
N SER A 84 -1.89 -15.05 3.88
CA SER A 84 -2.04 -15.49 5.26
C SER A 84 -2.61 -16.90 5.35
N HIS A 85 -3.66 -17.20 4.57
CA HIS A 85 -4.24 -18.54 4.51
C HIS A 85 -3.25 -19.58 3.98
N TYR A 86 -2.52 -19.26 2.91
CA TYR A 86 -1.54 -20.17 2.32
C TYR A 86 -0.37 -20.48 3.27
N ILE A 87 0.13 -19.45 3.97
CA ILE A 87 1.21 -19.61 4.96
C ILE A 87 0.74 -20.44 6.16
N GLU A 88 -0.49 -20.23 6.61
CA GLU A 88 -1.06 -20.98 7.74
C GLU A 88 -1.19 -22.48 7.42
N ASP A 89 -1.59 -22.82 6.21
CA ASP A 89 -1.73 -24.20 5.76
C ASP A 89 -0.39 -24.90 5.50
N HIS A 90 0.57 -24.23 4.85
CA HIS A 90 1.83 -24.87 4.43
C HIS A 90 2.99 -24.69 5.42
N MET A 91 2.98 -23.65 6.24
CA MET A 91 4.08 -23.36 7.16
C MET A 91 3.58 -22.86 8.53
N PRO A 92 2.98 -23.74 9.35
CA PRO A 92 2.48 -23.38 10.69
C PRO A 92 3.59 -22.85 11.62
N ASN A 93 4.86 -23.16 11.34
CA ASN A 93 6.01 -22.67 12.08
C ASN A 93 6.64 -21.39 11.51
N PHE A 94 6.21 -20.91 10.32
CA PHE A 94 6.80 -19.73 9.67
C PHE A 94 6.72 -18.49 10.54
N ARG A 95 5.54 -18.27 11.15
CA ARG A 95 5.35 -17.17 12.11
C ARG A 95 6.35 -17.28 13.26
N LYS A 96 6.52 -18.47 13.84
CA LYS A 96 7.48 -18.67 14.94
C LYS A 96 8.91 -18.39 14.50
N THR A 97 9.32 -18.82 13.30
CA THR A 97 10.68 -18.60 12.77
C THR A 97 10.97 -17.14 12.41
N ILE A 98 10.01 -16.40 11.83
CA ILE A 98 10.15 -14.96 11.55
C ILE A 98 10.29 -14.19 12.86
N PHE A 99 9.38 -14.43 13.81
CA PHE A 99 9.38 -13.71 15.09
C PHE A 99 10.54 -14.12 16.01
N SER A 100 11.03 -15.36 15.95
CA SER A 100 12.20 -15.79 16.73
C SER A 100 13.52 -15.21 16.21
N LYS A 101 13.57 -14.73 14.96
CA LYS A 101 14.73 -14.01 14.42
C LYS A 101 14.69 -12.51 14.70
N LEU A 102 13.50 -11.97 14.99
CA LEU A 102 13.30 -10.59 15.45
C LEU A 102 13.44 -10.45 16.98
N ASP A 103 13.96 -11.49 17.65
CA ASP A 103 13.97 -11.56 19.10
C ASP A 103 14.85 -10.45 19.71
N LYS A 104 14.52 -10.14 20.96
CA LYS A 104 14.95 -8.96 21.73
C LYS A 104 16.45 -8.67 21.66
N GLU A 105 17.32 -9.61 21.35
CA GLU A 105 18.75 -9.38 21.14
C GLU A 105 19.07 -8.37 20.04
N GLN A 106 18.46 -8.48 18.84
CA GLN A 106 18.70 -7.51 17.78
C GLN A 106 18.02 -6.17 18.10
N LEU A 107 16.77 -6.20 18.57
CA LEU A 107 16.03 -5.02 19.00
C LEU A 107 16.73 -4.28 20.17
N MET A 108 17.22 -5.01 21.18
CA MET A 108 18.02 -4.47 22.28
C MET A 108 19.37 -3.99 21.80
N GLY A 109 19.99 -4.63 20.80
CA GLY A 109 21.19 -4.12 20.14
C GLY A 109 20.95 -2.77 19.47
N PHE A 110 19.82 -2.61 18.77
CA PHE A 110 19.41 -1.33 18.18
C PHE A 110 19.02 -0.29 19.24
N LEU A 111 18.28 -0.67 20.28
CA LEU A 111 17.88 0.21 21.38
C LEU A 111 19.07 0.62 22.27
N LYS A 112 20.05 -0.27 22.46
CA LYS A 112 21.31 0.00 23.19
C LYS A 112 22.25 0.89 22.39
N LYS A 113 22.19 0.80 21.05
CA LYS A 113 22.94 1.67 20.13
C LYS A 113 22.22 3.00 19.85
N SER A 114 20.95 3.12 20.23
CA SER A 114 20.21 4.38 20.10
C SER A 114 20.77 5.40 21.10
N PRO A 115 21.09 6.63 20.67
CA PRO A 115 21.61 7.66 21.55
C PRO A 115 20.66 7.88 22.73
N LYS A 116 21.21 7.99 23.94
CA LYS A 116 20.37 8.19 25.13
C LYS A 116 19.70 9.56 25.03
N LYS A 117 18.49 9.70 25.56
CA LYS A 117 17.73 10.97 25.54
C LYS A 117 18.55 12.19 25.97
N ASN A 118 19.42 12.04 26.98
CA ASN A 118 20.30 13.11 27.47
C ASN A 118 21.39 13.54 26.48
N ASP A 119 21.79 12.66 25.56
CA ASP A 119 22.79 12.92 24.51
C ASP A 119 22.21 13.92 23.49
N TYR A 120 20.92 13.75 23.15
CA TYR A 120 20.18 14.72 22.34
C TYR A 120 19.99 16.06 23.04
N ASP A 121 19.76 16.07 24.36
CA ASP A 121 19.59 17.31 25.12
C ASP A 121 20.92 18.11 25.17
N GLU A 122 22.07 17.45 25.28
CA GLU A 122 23.39 18.07 25.25
C GLU A 122 23.74 18.62 23.85
N ASP A 123 23.49 17.84 22.80
CA ASP A 123 23.64 18.27 21.40
C ASP A 123 22.76 19.47 21.05
N ILE A 124 21.53 19.49 21.57
CA ILE A 124 20.60 20.62 21.41
C ILE A 124 21.13 21.87 22.13
N GLN A 125 21.65 21.75 23.35
CA GLN A 125 22.25 22.88 24.09
C GLN A 125 23.55 23.39 23.43
N LEU A 126 24.39 22.51 22.90
CA LEU A 126 25.57 22.87 22.11
C LEU A 126 25.18 23.63 20.82
N SER A 127 24.13 23.18 20.13
CA SER A 127 23.59 23.85 18.94
C SER A 127 23.02 25.24 19.25
N TYR A 128 22.29 25.39 20.35
CA TYR A 128 21.75 26.69 20.78
C TYR A 128 22.86 27.66 21.20
N SER A 129 23.89 27.21 21.91
CA SER A 129 25.02 28.06 22.34
C SER A 129 25.89 28.50 21.17
N ALA A 130 26.18 27.61 20.20
CA ALA A 130 26.89 27.95 18.97
C ALA A 130 26.12 28.97 18.11
N THR A 131 24.79 28.79 18.01
CA THR A 131 23.92 29.72 17.28
C THR A 131 23.86 31.09 17.96
N ARG A 132 23.81 31.12 19.30
CA ARG A 132 23.82 32.37 20.09
C ARG A 132 25.15 33.12 19.94
N ALA A 133 26.29 32.42 19.97
CA ALA A 133 27.60 33.03 19.75
C ALA A 133 27.74 33.62 18.33
N LYS A 134 27.23 32.91 17.32
CA LYS A 134 27.22 33.40 15.92
C LYS A 134 26.32 34.62 15.73
N LYS A 135 25.20 34.75 16.46
CA LYS A 135 24.36 35.95 16.47
C LYS A 135 25.03 37.14 17.15
N MET A 136 25.79 36.93 18.23
CA MET A 136 26.52 38.00 18.92
C MET A 136 27.67 38.60 18.08
N ASN A 137 28.29 37.83 17.20
CA ASN A 137 29.38 38.32 16.34
C ASN A 137 28.91 39.01 15.04
N LYS A 138 27.62 38.93 14.70
CA LYS A 138 27.03 39.57 13.50
C LYS A 138 26.30 40.89 13.79
N GLY A 139 26.34 41.38 15.03
CA GLY A 139 25.70 42.64 15.46
C GLY A 139 26.67 43.80 15.68
N LYS A 140 27.89 43.75 15.13
CA LYS A 140 28.85 44.85 15.07
C LYS A 140 29.07 45.28 13.64
#